data_AF-A0A5N5JRL6-F1
#
_entry.id   AF-A0A5N5JRL6-F1
#
_cell.length_a   1.000
_cell.length_b   1.000
_cell.length_c   1.000
_cell.angle_alpha   90.00
_cell.angle_beta   90.00
_cell.angle_gamma   90.00
#
_symmetry.space_group_name_H-M   'P 1'
#
loop_
_entity.id
_entity.type
_entity.pdbx_description
1 polymer ?
#
loop_
_entity_poly.entity_id
_entity_poly.type
_entity_poly.pdbx_seq_one_letter_code
_entity_poly.pdbx_strand_id
1 'polypeptide(L)'
;MAYILLYVDDIILAASSTTLRQSIISKLGTEFAMKDLGPISYFLGISVTRHSGGLFLSQKKYAEEIIERAGMSSSKPSPTPVDTKAKLSISSGNPYHDPTEYRSLAGVLQYLTFTRFSRYVYLCMTPEHSTCRP
;
A
#
# COMPACT_ATOMS: atom_id res chain seq x y z
N MET A 1 -2.21 -23.94 12.84
CA MET A 1 -1.73 -23.50 11.52
C MET A 1 -1.30 -22.06 11.58
N ALA A 2 -0.20 -21.71 10.93
CA ALA A 2 0.27 -20.34 10.83
C ALA A 2 0.74 -20.06 9.40
N TYR A 3 0.52 -18.84 8.94
CA TYR A 3 0.92 -18.30 7.65
C TYR A 3 1.74 -17.05 7.91
N ILE A 4 2.89 -16.97 7.24
CA ILE A 4 3.77 -15.81 7.27
C ILE A 4 3.86 -15.28 5.84
N LEU A 5 3.59 -14.00 5.66
CA LEU A 5 3.79 -13.28 4.40
C LEU A 5 4.88 -12.24 4.63
N LEU A 6 5.90 -12.24 3.78
CA LEU A 6 7.04 -11.34 3.85
C LEU A 6 6.94 -10.33 2.71
N TYR A 7 7.05 -9.04 3.02
CA TYR A 7 7.18 -7.98 2.04
C TYR A 7 8.29 -7.03 2.47
N VAL A 8 9.45 -7.13 1.82
CA VAL A 8 10.65 -6.34 2.14
C VAL A 8 10.92 -6.41 3.65
N ASP A 9 10.68 -5.33 4.37
CA ASP A 9 10.89 -5.20 5.82
C ASP A 9 9.68 -5.73 6.62
N ASP A 10 8.48 -5.76 6.04
CA ASP A 10 7.25 -6.03 6.75
C ASP A 10 6.88 -7.52 6.75
N ILE A 11 6.46 -8.03 7.91
CA ILE A 11 6.01 -9.40 8.14
C ILE A 11 4.54 -9.40 8.54
N ILE A 12 3.71 -10.09 7.74
CA ILE A 12 2.32 -10.39 8.09
C ILE A 12 2.23 -11.79 8.69
N LEU A 13 1.69 -11.90 9.90
CA LEU A 13 1.51 -13.18 10.61
C LEU A 13 0.02 -13.47 10.85
N ALA A 14 -0.47 -14.56 10.27
CA ALA A 14 -1.79 -15.11 10.56
C ALA A 14 -1.64 -16.48 11.23
N ALA A 15 -2.18 -16.65 12.43
CA ALA A 15 -2.11 -17.91 13.17
C ALA A 15 -3.49 -18.33 13.68
N SER A 16 -3.73 -19.64 13.74
CA SER A 16 -5.00 -20.21 14.18
C SER A 16 -5.25 -20.11 15.69
N SER A 17 -4.23 -19.75 16.48
CA SER A 17 -4.37 -19.53 17.92
C SER A 17 -3.45 -18.41 18.40
N THR A 18 -3.89 -17.71 19.45
CA THR A 18 -3.12 -16.63 20.07
C THR A 18 -1.81 -17.13 20.67
N THR A 19 -1.81 -18.33 21.26
CA THR A 19 -0.60 -18.95 21.83
C THR A 19 0.45 -19.24 20.77
N LEU A 20 0.03 -19.78 19.61
CA LEU A 20 0.93 -20.02 18.48
C LEU A 20 1.47 -18.71 17.92
N ARG A 21 0.60 -17.69 17.77
CA ARG A 21 1.00 -16.35 17.33
C ARG A 21 2.09 -15.79 18.24
N GLN A 22 1.89 -15.79 19.55
CA GLN A 22 2.83 -15.23 20.51
C GLN A 22 4.15 -16.00 20.54
N SER A 23 4.10 -17.33 20.41
CA SER A 23 5.31 -18.15 20.31
C SER A 23 6.15 -17.81 19.07
N ILE A 24 5.51 -17.60 17.91
CA ILE A 24 6.19 -17.21 16.68
C ILE A 24 6.78 -15.81 16.81
N ILE A 25 6.01 -14.83 17.32
CA ILE A 25 6.48 -13.47 17.56
C ILE A 25 7.70 -13.46 18.47
N SER A 26 7.65 -14.21 19.58
CA SER A 26 8.78 -14.29 20.51
C SER A 26 10.03 -14.88 19.88
N LYS A 27 9.89 -15.92 19.04
CA LYS A 27 11.03 -16.52 18.34
C LYS A 27 11.63 -15.55 17.34
N LEU A 28 10.81 -14.93 16.51
CA LEU A 28 11.28 -13.96 15.52
C LEU A 28 11.92 -12.73 16.19
N GLY A 29 11.36 -12.24 17.29
CA GLY A 29 11.94 -11.13 18.05
C GLY A 29 13.22 -11.46 18.81
N THR A 30 13.57 -12.75 18.95
CA THR A 30 14.86 -13.17 19.51
C THR A 30 15.95 -13.19 18.43
N GLU A 31 15.59 -13.62 17.22
CA GLU A 31 16.52 -13.74 16.08
C GLU A 31 16.69 -12.42 15.30
N PHE A 32 15.66 -11.58 15.27
CA PHE A 32 15.61 -10.35 14.48
C PHE A 32 15.16 -9.17 15.34
N ALA A 33 15.78 -8.01 15.12
CA ALA A 33 15.35 -6.73 15.70
C ALA A 33 14.03 -6.29 15.04
N MET A 34 12.90 -6.74 15.57
CA MET A 34 11.58 -6.47 15.03
C MET A 34 10.62 -5.96 16.09
N LYS A 35 9.58 -5.26 15.65
CA LYS A 35 8.53 -4.74 16.53
C LYS A 35 7.17 -5.32 16.17
N ASP A 36 6.47 -5.80 17.20
CA ASP A 36 5.05 -6.13 17.08
C ASP A 36 4.24 -4.83 17.00
N LEU A 37 3.63 -4.60 15.84
CA LEU A 37 2.73 -3.46 15.62
C LEU A 37 1.28 -3.77 15.99
N GLY A 38 1.01 -4.99 16.45
CA GLY A 38 -0.32 -5.45 16.78
C GLY A 38 -1.20 -5.57 15.53
N PRO A 39 -2.51 -5.32 15.65
CA PRO A 39 -3.44 -5.55 14.55
C PRO A 39 -3.16 -4.74 13.27
N ILE A 40 -3.20 -5.38 12.10
CA ILE A 40 -3.08 -4.67 10.81
C ILE A 40 -4.14 -3.58 10.76
N SER A 41 -3.66 -2.38 10.48
CA SER A 41 -4.44 -1.18 10.24
C SER A 41 -4.06 -0.57 8.89
N TYR A 42 -2.81 -0.74 8.46
CA TYR A 42 -2.30 -0.34 7.15
C TYR A 42 -1.19 -1.28 6.69
N PHE A 43 -1.21 -1.68 5.43
CA PHE A 43 -0.13 -2.44 4.78
C PHE A 43 -0.19 -2.17 3.28
N LEU A 44 0.95 -1.88 2.65
CA LEU A 44 1.02 -1.80 1.19
C LEU A 44 0.01 -0.84 0.52
N GLY A 45 -0.30 0.29 1.17
CA GLY A 45 -1.31 1.23 0.66
C GLY A 45 -2.76 0.79 0.88
N ILE A 46 -2.99 -0.27 1.66
CA ILE A 46 -4.32 -0.79 1.99
C ILE A 46 -4.58 -0.53 3.47
N SER A 47 -5.59 0.28 3.77
CA SER A 47 -6.13 0.41 5.11
C SER A 47 -7.06 -0.76 5.44
N VAL A 48 -6.98 -1.23 6.68
CA VAL A 48 -7.76 -2.36 7.18
C VAL A 48 -8.59 -1.92 8.37
N THR A 49 -9.92 -1.98 8.22
CA THR A 49 -10.88 -1.70 9.28
C THR A 49 -11.57 -2.99 9.70
N ARG A 50 -11.60 -3.25 11.01
CA ARG A 50 -12.26 -4.43 11.60
C ARG A 50 -13.71 -4.12 11.90
N HIS A 51 -14.61 -4.99 11.47
CA HIS A 51 -16.03 -4.96 11.81
C HIS A 51 -16.45 -6.33 12.35
N SER A 52 -17.60 -6.41 13.02
CA SER A 52 -18.13 -7.66 13.58
C SER A 52 -18.30 -8.77 12.53
N GLY A 53 -18.52 -8.41 11.27
CA GLY A 53 -18.65 -9.35 10.14
C GLY A 53 -17.35 -9.64 9.37
N GLY A 54 -16.20 -9.07 9.75
CA GLY A 54 -14.93 -9.32 9.07
C GLY A 54 -14.03 -8.10 8.91
N LEU A 55 -13.21 -8.10 7.86
CA LEU A 55 -12.27 -7.03 7.53
C LEU A 55 -12.75 -6.25 6.31
N PHE A 56 -12.78 -4.93 6.44
CA PHE A 56 -12.95 -4.01 5.32
C PHE A 56 -11.59 -3.49 4.89
N LEU A 57 -11.26 -3.69 3.61
CA LEU A 57 -10.00 -3.25 3.01
C LEU A 57 -10.27 -2.06 2.11
N SER A 58 -9.49 -0.99 2.24
CA SER A 58 -9.67 0.22 1.43
C SER A 58 -8.33 0.80 0.97
N GLN A 59 -8.26 1.18 -0.29
CA GLN A 59 -7.12 1.92 -0.85
C GLN A 59 -7.40 3.41 -0.99
N LYS A 60 -8.52 3.89 -0.43
CA LYS A 60 -8.94 5.29 -0.55
C LYS A 60 -7.83 6.25 -0.11
N LYS A 61 -7.21 5.99 1.05
CA LYS A 61 -6.12 6.81 1.58
C LYS A 61 -4.92 6.86 0.63
N TYR A 62 -4.54 5.72 0.08
CA TYR A 62 -3.44 5.64 -0.89
C TYR A 62 -3.76 6.39 -2.20
N ALA A 63 -5.00 6.32 -2.67
CA ALA A 63 -5.45 7.12 -3.83
C ALA A 63 -5.42 8.63 -3.55
N GLU A 64 -5.84 9.05 -2.36
CA GLU A 64 -5.77 10.46 -1.91
C GLU A 64 -4.31 10.94 -1.84
N GLU A 65 -3.39 10.14 -1.28
CA GLU A 65 -1.96 10.42 -1.24
C GLU A 65 -1.34 10.57 -2.65
N ILE A 66 -1.78 9.75 -3.63
CA ILE A 66 -1.35 9.88 -5.03
C ILE A 66 -1.82 11.21 -5.64
N ILE A 67 -3.08 11.59 -5.43
CA ILE A 67 -3.65 12.83 -5.95
C ILE A 67 -2.93 14.04 -5.35
N GLU A 68 -2.67 14.02 -4.05
CA GLU A 68 -1.93 15.07 -3.36
C GLU A 68 -0.51 15.20 -3.90
N ARG A 69 0.20 14.08 -4.04
CA ARG A 69 1.55 14.05 -4.62
C ARG A 69 1.60 14.56 -6.05
N ALA A 70 0.57 14.33 -6.85
CA ALA A 70 0.46 14.86 -8.21
C ALA A 70 0.09 16.36 -8.26
N GLY A 71 -0.14 17.02 -7.11
CA GLY A 71 -0.61 18.40 -7.07
C GLY A 71 -2.04 18.56 -7.57
N MET A 72 -2.84 17.48 -7.56
CA MET A 72 -4.15 17.41 -8.19
C MET A 72 -5.32 17.50 -7.19
N SER A 73 -5.07 17.79 -5.91
CA SER A 73 -6.11 17.82 -4.86
C SER A 73 -7.28 18.76 -5.13
N SER A 74 -7.07 19.83 -5.92
CA SER A 74 -8.11 20.79 -6.32
C SER A 74 -8.78 20.47 -7.66
N SER A 75 -8.40 19.36 -8.30
CA SER A 75 -8.92 18.97 -9.61
C SER A 75 -10.38 18.53 -9.50
N LYS A 76 -11.21 18.94 -10.48
CA LYS A 76 -12.60 18.50 -10.55
C LYS A 76 -12.67 17.05 -11.03
N PRO A 77 -13.55 16.22 -10.47
CA PRO A 77 -13.77 14.87 -10.97
C PRO A 77 -14.28 14.92 -12.41
N SER A 78 -13.70 14.09 -13.29
CA SER A 78 -14.12 13.94 -14.68
C SER A 78 -14.83 12.59 -14.86
N PRO A 79 -16.02 12.56 -15.50
CA PRO A 79 -16.72 11.30 -15.78
C PRO A 79 -16.02 10.45 -16.86
N THR A 80 -15.14 11.06 -17.65
CA THR A 80 -14.33 10.37 -18.67
C THR A 80 -12.85 10.43 -18.28
N PRO A 81 -12.18 9.27 -18.12
CA PRO A 81 -10.80 9.22 -17.61
C PRO A 81 -9.75 9.68 -18.64
N VAL A 82 -10.09 9.65 -19.92
CA VAL A 82 -9.24 10.11 -21.03
C VAL A 82 -10.14 10.42 -22.23
N ASP A 83 -9.84 11.46 -22.99
CA ASP A 83 -10.48 11.70 -24.28
C ASP A 83 -9.97 10.65 -25.29
N THR A 84 -10.84 9.71 -25.67
CA THR A 84 -10.52 8.66 -26.65
C THR A 84 -10.30 9.20 -28.06
N LYS A 85 -10.60 10.49 -28.30
CA LYS A 85 -10.37 11.17 -29.58
C LYS A 85 -9.03 11.90 -29.66
N ALA A 86 -8.21 11.87 -28.61
CA ALA A 86 -6.90 12.51 -28.62
C ALA A 86 -6.00 11.87 -29.69
N LYS A 87 -5.81 12.57 -30.81
CA LYS A 87 -4.75 12.32 -31.79
C LYS A 87 -3.41 12.67 -31.15
N LEU A 88 -2.93 11.84 -30.22
CA LEU A 88 -1.57 11.90 -29.71
C LEU A 88 -0.64 11.49 -30.87
N SER A 89 -0.22 12.44 -31.69
CA SER A 89 0.79 12.15 -32.70
C SER A 89 2.12 11.95 -31.98
N ILE A 90 2.80 10.83 -32.26
CA ILE A 90 4.12 10.49 -31.71
C ILE A 90 5.15 11.61 -32.00
N SER A 91 4.87 12.43 -33.02
CA SER A 91 5.67 13.56 -33.48
C SER A 91 5.31 14.93 -32.89
N SER A 92 4.28 15.05 -32.05
CA SER A 92 3.79 16.36 -31.57
C SER A 92 3.80 16.47 -30.05
N GLY A 93 4.59 17.41 -29.53
CA GLY A 93 4.63 17.80 -28.13
C GLY A 93 6.06 17.86 -27.59
N ASN A 94 6.30 18.78 -26.65
CA ASN A 94 7.56 18.77 -25.91
C ASN A 94 7.52 17.61 -24.90
N PRO A 95 8.64 16.90 -24.70
CA PRO A 95 8.75 15.92 -23.61
C PRO A 95 8.37 16.57 -22.28
N TYR A 96 7.74 15.77 -21.41
CA TYR A 96 7.47 16.22 -20.05
C TYR A 96 8.79 16.55 -19.35
N HIS A 97 8.81 17.67 -18.61
CA HIS A 97 10.03 18.28 -18.08
C HIS A 97 10.82 17.34 -17.16
N ASP A 98 10.12 16.55 -16.33
CA ASP A 98 10.75 15.53 -15.48
C ASP A 98 10.23 14.10 -15.78
N PRO A 99 10.95 13.33 -16.62
CA PRO A 99 10.55 11.96 -16.93
C PRO A 99 10.59 11.01 -15.72
N THR A 100 11.27 11.37 -14.63
CA THR A 100 11.33 10.56 -13.40
C THR A 100 10.04 10.72 -12.60
N GLU A 101 9.57 11.95 -12.42
CA GLU A 101 8.29 12.25 -11.79
C GLU A 101 7.14 11.56 -12.54
N TYR A 102 7.11 11.69 -13.87
CA TYR A 102 6.10 11.04 -14.71
C TYR A 102 6.09 9.51 -14.54
N ARG A 103 7.27 8.86 -14.63
CA ARG A 103 7.38 7.40 -14.46
C ARG A 103 7.03 6.96 -13.04
N SER A 104 7.38 7.75 -12.04
CA SER A 104 7.00 7.46 -10.66
C SER A 104 5.48 7.54 -10.48
N LEU A 105 4.82 8.54 -11.06
CA LEU A 105 3.36 8.69 -10.98
C LEU A 105 2.64 7.56 -11.73
N ALA A 106 3.14 7.21 -12.93
CA ALA A 106 2.64 6.06 -13.68
C ALA A 106 2.78 4.76 -12.89
N GLY A 107 3.91 4.56 -12.19
CA GLY A 107 4.14 3.39 -11.34
C GLY A 107 3.15 3.27 -10.18
N VAL A 108 2.90 4.36 -9.44
CA VAL A 108 1.95 4.33 -8.31
C VAL A 108 0.50 4.17 -8.77
N LEU A 109 0.12 4.74 -9.92
CA LEU A 109 -1.20 4.54 -10.54
C LEU A 109 -1.38 3.10 -11.02
N GLN A 110 -0.34 2.51 -11.60
CA GLN A 110 -0.35 1.11 -12.00
C GLN A 110 -0.54 0.18 -10.79
N TYR A 111 0.17 0.46 -9.69
CA TYR A 111 0.02 -0.26 -8.44
C TYR A 111 -1.43 -0.16 -7.91
N LEU A 112 -1.97 1.06 -7.79
CA LEU A 112 -3.37 1.32 -7.39
C LEU A 112 -4.39 0.53 -8.24
N THR A 113 -4.11 0.36 -9.53
CA THR A 113 -5.01 -0.35 -10.46
C THR A 113 -4.92 -1.87 -10.30
N PHE A 114 -3.71 -2.42 -10.08
CA PHE A 114 -3.50 -3.86 -9.90
C PHE A 114 -4.06 -4.37 -8.58
N THR A 115 -4.05 -3.55 -7.53
CA THR A 115 -4.53 -3.91 -6.20
C THR A 115 -6.05 -3.74 -5.99
N ARG A 116 -6.88 -3.81 -7.06
CA ARG A 116 -8.34 -3.99 -6.90
C ARG A 116 -8.64 -5.36 -6.28
N PHE A 117 -8.44 -5.45 -4.96
CA PHE A 117 -8.66 -6.64 -4.14
C PHE A 117 -10.16 -6.91 -4.01
N SER A 118 -10.64 -7.92 -4.73
CA SER A 118 -11.78 -8.70 -4.26
C SER A 118 -11.26 -9.72 -3.26
N ARG A 119 -11.55 -9.47 -1.96
CA ARG A 119 -11.54 -10.40 -0.79
C ARG A 119 -10.21 -10.69 -0.03
N TYR A 120 -10.21 -10.26 1.25
CA TYR A 120 -9.53 -10.69 2.51
C TYR A 120 -7.98 -10.68 2.67
N VAL A 121 -7.42 -9.93 3.66
CA VAL A 121 -6.06 -10.13 4.29
C VAL A 121 -5.93 -9.48 5.72
N TYR A 122 -5.03 -10.05 6.58
CA TYR A 122 -4.77 -9.89 8.04
C TYR A 122 -3.39 -9.24 8.43
N LEU A 123 -3.03 -9.23 9.75
CA LEU A 123 -2.02 -8.48 10.58
C LEU A 123 -0.61 -8.16 10.01
N CYS A 124 -0.02 -6.98 10.29
CA CYS A 124 1.32 -6.52 9.85
C CYS A 124 2.27 -6.23 11.04
N MET A 125 3.57 -6.54 10.91
CA MET A 125 4.69 -6.20 11.80
C MET A 125 5.85 -5.64 10.96
N THR A 126 6.64 -4.68 11.45
CA THR A 126 7.79 -4.10 10.73
C THR A 126 9.08 -4.17 11.56
N PRO A 127 10.28 -4.07 10.97
CA PRO A 127 11.56 -3.99 11.68
C PRO A 127 11.81 -2.55 12.14
N GLU A 128 12.53 -2.39 13.25
CA GLU A 128 12.96 -1.06 13.72
C GLU A 128 14.47 -0.88 13.48
N HIS A 129 14.83 -0.07 12.48
CA HIS A 129 15.98 0.86 12.39
C HIS A 129 15.87 1.58 11.02
N SER A 130 15.82 2.90 10.86
CA SER A 130 16.57 3.97 11.54
C SER A 130 15.81 5.31 11.61
N THR A 131 16.19 6.09 12.61
CA THR A 131 15.62 7.29 13.23
C THR A 131 15.65 8.61 12.45
N CYS A 132 14.79 9.53 12.92
CA CYS A 132 14.53 10.94 12.58
C CYS A 132 15.72 11.90 12.43
N ARG A 133 15.56 12.90 11.53
CA ARG A 133 15.50 14.38 11.73
C ARG A 133 16.18 15.17 10.59
N PRO A 134 15.90 16.48 10.42
CA PRO A 134 14.70 17.24 10.79
C PRO A 134 13.77 17.50 9.60
#